data_AF-A0A099UH44-F1
#
_entry.id   AF-A0A099UH44-F1
#
_cell.length_a   1.000
_cell.length_b   1.000
_cell.length_c   1.000
_cell.angle_alpha   90.00
_cell.angle_beta   90.00
_cell.angle_gamma   90.00
#
_symmetry.space_group_name_H-M   'P 1'
#
loop_
_entity.id
_entity.type
_entity.pdbx_description
1 polymer ?
#
loop_
_entity_poly.entity_id
_entity_poly.type
_entity_poly.pdbx_seq_one_letter_code
_entity_poly.pdbx_strand_id
1 'polypeptide(L)'
;MGGFKKQTTQPLQSKGVSENEFENGGRAEIKGAVKTKESKNKDNKVFSVLLPIELIERLKRYQNSENAKRIETQTYIFTQALNAWLDSKGFENKEDKDESK
;
A
#
# COMPACT_ATOMS: atom_id res chain seq x y z
N MET A 1 -17.52 33.70 52.38
CA MET A 1 -17.38 32.23 52.44
C MET A 1 -17.56 31.68 51.04
N GLY A 2 -16.47 31.29 50.36
CA GLY A 2 -16.50 30.78 48.99
C GLY A 2 -15.77 29.44 48.94
N GLY A 3 -16.49 28.36 48.64
CA GLY A 3 -15.96 27.00 48.56
C GLY A 3 -15.52 26.67 47.14
N PHE A 4 -14.22 26.66 46.89
CA PHE A 4 -13.62 26.03 45.70
C PHE A 4 -13.40 24.54 45.98
N LYS A 5 -14.12 23.66 45.27
CA LYS A 5 -13.86 22.21 45.29
C LYS A 5 -12.65 21.93 44.39
N LYS A 6 -11.52 21.55 44.98
CA LYS A 6 -10.32 21.09 44.27
C LYS A 6 -10.60 19.72 43.65
N GLN A 7 -10.49 19.60 42.33
CA GLN A 7 -10.46 18.31 41.64
C GLN A 7 -9.14 17.59 41.96
N THR A 8 -9.24 16.36 42.44
CA THR A 8 -8.11 15.44 42.63
C THR A 8 -7.63 14.97 41.26
N THR A 9 -6.45 15.41 40.85
CA THR A 9 -5.73 14.88 39.69
C THR A 9 -5.20 13.49 40.06
N GLN A 10 -5.63 12.44 39.34
CA GLN A 10 -5.06 11.11 39.52
C GLN A 10 -3.62 11.08 38.96
N PRO A 11 -2.67 10.38 39.62
CA PRO A 11 -1.32 10.24 39.08
C PRO A 11 -1.34 9.33 37.85
N LEU A 12 -0.79 9.84 36.74
CA LEU A 12 -0.40 9.02 35.59
C LEU A 12 0.60 7.97 36.09
N GLN A 13 0.16 6.72 36.21
CA GLN A 13 1.07 5.60 36.44
C GLN A 13 1.91 5.42 35.18
N SER A 14 3.14 5.92 35.21
CA SER A 14 4.18 5.57 34.26
C SER A 14 4.55 4.09 34.48
N LYS A 15 3.92 3.19 33.72
CA LYS A 15 4.48 1.85 33.55
C LYS A 15 5.72 1.98 32.68
N GLY A 16 6.87 1.72 33.30
CA GLY A 16 8.17 1.73 32.66
C GLY A 16 8.16 0.89 31.38
N VAL A 17 8.58 1.50 30.28
CA VAL A 17 8.92 0.78 29.06
C VAL A 17 10.20 0.04 29.38
N SER A 18 10.09 -1.26 29.63
CA SER A 18 11.25 -2.16 29.66
C SER A 18 11.65 -2.41 28.21
N GLU A 19 12.85 -1.95 27.82
CA GLU A 19 13.55 -2.42 26.63
C GLU A 19 13.93 -3.89 26.86
N ASN A 20 13.05 -4.80 26.44
CA ASN A 20 13.35 -6.18 26.08
C ASN A 20 12.02 -6.84 25.72
N GLU A 21 11.62 -6.73 24.45
CA GLU A 21 10.74 -7.66 23.72
C GLU A 21 10.42 -7.04 22.35
N PHE A 22 11.48 -6.80 21.58
CA PHE A 22 11.39 -6.46 20.16
C PHE A 22 11.69 -7.70 19.32
N GLU A 23 11.00 -8.82 19.57
CA GLU A 23 11.05 -10.00 18.70
C GLU A 23 10.00 -11.03 19.15
N ASN A 24 8.78 -10.87 18.63
CA ASN A 24 7.88 -11.94 18.16
C ASN A 24 6.49 -11.35 18.01
N GLY A 25 6.07 -11.19 16.75
CA GLY A 25 4.80 -10.59 16.36
C GLY A 25 3.61 -11.28 17.02
N GLY A 26 3.11 -10.64 18.08
CA GLY A 26 1.88 -11.01 18.78
C GLY A 26 0.70 -10.91 17.83
N ARG A 27 0.28 -12.07 17.33
CA ARG A 27 -1.04 -12.32 16.75
C ARG A 27 -2.10 -12.07 17.82
N ALA A 28 -2.51 -10.80 17.96
CA ALA A 28 -3.73 -10.45 18.65
C ALA A 28 -4.91 -10.78 17.74
N GLU A 29 -5.73 -11.75 18.15
CA GLU A 29 -7.01 -12.08 17.52
C GLU A 29 -7.98 -10.91 17.66
N ILE A 30 -8.05 -10.05 16.64
CA ILE A 30 -9.11 -9.05 16.53
C ILE A 30 -10.37 -9.77 16.07
N LYS A 31 -11.17 -10.26 17.03
CA LYS A 31 -12.57 -10.66 16.82
C LYS A 31 -13.40 -9.43 16.50
N GLY A 32 -13.34 -9.01 15.23
CA GLY A 32 -14.22 -8.02 14.64
C GLY A 32 -14.33 -8.38 13.17
N ALA A 33 -15.44 -8.99 12.78
CA ALA A 33 -15.72 -9.41 11.42
C ALA A 33 -15.76 -8.21 10.46
N VAL A 34 -14.59 -7.74 10.03
CA VAL A 34 -14.46 -7.02 8.79
C VAL A 34 -14.71 -8.06 7.72
N LYS A 35 -15.92 -8.04 7.15
CA LYS A 35 -16.18 -8.69 5.86
C LYS A 35 -15.24 -8.02 4.86
N THR A 36 -14.03 -8.54 4.75
CA THR A 36 -13.13 -8.24 3.65
C THR A 36 -13.90 -8.68 2.41
N LYS A 37 -14.43 -7.71 1.67
CA LYS A 37 -14.91 -7.96 0.32
C LYS A 37 -13.68 -8.39 -0.46
N GLU A 38 -13.44 -9.70 -0.50
CA GLU A 38 -12.55 -10.33 -1.46
C GLU A 38 -13.18 -10.11 -2.84
N SER A 39 -12.99 -8.91 -3.40
CA SER A 39 -13.07 -8.72 -4.83
C SER A 39 -11.90 -9.48 -5.40
N LYS A 40 -12.09 -10.78 -5.63
CA LYS A 40 -11.20 -11.58 -6.48
C LYS A 40 -11.21 -10.89 -7.84
N ASN A 41 -10.20 -10.07 -8.10
CA ASN A 41 -9.80 -9.70 -9.44
C ASN A 41 -9.41 -11.01 -10.13
N LYS A 42 -10.38 -11.68 -10.77
CA LYS A 42 -10.18 -12.99 -11.41
C LYS A 42 -9.23 -12.91 -12.61
N ASP A 43 -8.95 -11.69 -13.07
CA ASP A 43 -8.21 -11.44 -14.32
C ASP A 43 -6.78 -10.95 -14.09
N ASN A 44 -6.39 -10.66 -12.84
CA ASN A 44 -5.04 -10.18 -12.53
C ASN A 44 -4.16 -11.30 -11.96
N LYS A 45 -3.01 -11.54 -12.61
CA LYS A 45 -1.93 -12.39 -12.09
C LYS A 45 -0.75 -11.56 -11.63
N VAL A 46 -0.14 -11.98 -10.52
CA VAL A 46 1.08 -11.34 -10.01
C VAL A 46 2.26 -11.77 -10.89
N PHE A 47 3.00 -10.78 -11.39
CA PHE A 47 4.26 -10.96 -12.10
C PHE A 47 5.38 -10.27 -11.31
N SER A 48 6.43 -11.01 -10.95
CA SER A 48 7.55 -10.49 -10.14
C SER A 48 8.75 -10.21 -11.01
N VAL A 49 9.34 -9.02 -10.88
CA VAL A 49 10.50 -8.57 -11.67
C VAL A 49 11.57 -8.05 -10.73
N LEU A 50 12.82 -8.43 -10.98
CA LEU A 50 13.97 -7.87 -10.30
C LEU A 50 14.32 -6.52 -10.93
N LEU A 51 14.34 -5.47 -10.12
CA LEU A 51 14.65 -4.11 -10.54
C LEU A 51 15.85 -3.56 -9.77
N PRO A 52 16.65 -2.66 -10.38
CA PRO A 52 17.69 -1.94 -9.65
C PRO A 52 17.13 -1.17 -8.45
N ILE A 53 17.86 -1.17 -7.33
CA ILE A 53 17.44 -0.51 -6.08
C ILE A 53 17.16 0.98 -6.33
N GLU A 54 18.05 1.66 -7.06
CA GLU A 54 17.91 3.09 -7.38
C GLU A 54 16.60 3.41 -8.12
N LEU A 55 16.16 2.49 -8.99
CA LEU A 55 14.90 2.66 -9.73
C LEU A 55 13.70 2.53 -8.79
N ILE A 56 13.74 1.58 -7.85
CA ILE A 56 12.70 1.40 -6.83
C ILE A 56 12.61 2.66 -5.96
N GLU A 57 13.75 3.20 -5.52
CA GLU A 57 13.79 4.43 -4.72
C GLU A 57 13.27 5.65 -5.48
N ARG A 58 13.63 5.77 -6.75
CA ARG A 58 13.12 6.84 -7.62
C ARG A 58 11.60 6.74 -7.80
N LEU A 59 11.06 5.54 -7.99
CA LEU A 59 9.63 5.30 -8.10
C LEU A 59 8.90 5.67 -6.80
N LYS A 60 9.44 5.27 -5.64
CA LYS A 60 8.86 5.63 -4.34
C LYS A 60 8.86 7.14 -4.10
N ARG A 61 9.96 7.83 -4.45
CA ARG A 61 10.03 9.31 -4.36
C ARG A 61 9.00 9.98 -5.24
N TYR A 62 8.80 9.49 -6.47
CA TYR A 62 7.75 9.99 -7.34
C TYR A 62 6.36 9.83 -6.71
N GLN A 63 6.03 8.63 -6.24
CA GLN A 63 4.72 8.33 -5.64
C GLN A 63 4.41 9.12 -4.37
N ASN A 64 5.45 9.54 -3.64
CA ASN A 64 5.32 10.39 -2.45
C ASN A 64 5.35 11.89 -2.77
N SER A 65 5.59 12.28 -4.03
CA SER A 65 5.60 13.68 -4.43
C SER A 65 4.18 14.21 -4.64
N GLU A 66 4.00 15.52 -4.52
CA GLU A 66 2.71 16.19 -4.77
C GLU A 66 2.21 16.03 -6.22
N ASN A 67 3.11 15.66 -7.13
CA ASN A 67 2.80 15.46 -8.54
C ASN A 67 2.13 14.11 -8.83
N ALA A 68 2.25 13.13 -7.91
CA ALA A 68 1.68 11.81 -8.15
C ALA A 68 0.17 11.81 -7.95
N LYS A 69 -0.56 11.39 -8.98
CA LYS A 69 -2.01 11.18 -8.87
C LYS A 69 -2.26 9.91 -8.05
N ARG A 70 -3.32 9.89 -7.23
CA ARG A 70 -3.69 8.71 -6.42
C ARG A 70 -3.84 7.41 -7.22
N ILE A 71 -4.08 7.50 -8.52
CA ILE A 71 -4.22 6.35 -9.43
C ILE A 71 -2.88 5.75 -9.89
N GLU A 72 -1.77 6.47 -9.71
CA GLU A 72 -0.43 6.09 -10.19
C GLU A 72 0.26 5.09 -9.25
N THR A 73 -0.42 3.96 -9.03
CA THR A 73 0.13 2.80 -8.32
C THR A 73 1.31 2.21 -9.09
N GLN A 74 2.14 1.41 -8.42
CA GLN A 74 3.30 0.76 -9.06
C GLN A 74 2.85 -0.10 -10.24
N THR A 75 1.77 -0.87 -10.06
CA THR A 75 1.16 -1.67 -11.12
C THR A 75 0.73 -0.81 -12.30
N TYR A 76 0.03 0.30 -12.06
CA TYR A 76 -0.41 1.20 -13.12
C TYR A 76 0.77 1.73 -13.95
N ILE A 77 1.78 2.27 -13.27
CA ILE A 77 2.97 2.83 -13.93
C ILE A 77 3.68 1.74 -14.74
N PHE A 78 3.85 0.55 -14.17
CA PHE A 78 4.52 -0.55 -14.85
C PHE A 78 3.75 -1.05 -16.07
N THR A 79 2.43 -1.22 -15.96
CA THR A 79 1.56 -1.63 -17.07
C THR A 79 1.63 -0.61 -18.21
N GLN A 80 1.55 0.69 -17.92
CA GLN A 80 1.65 1.74 -18.94
C GLN A 80 3.00 1.73 -19.65
N ALA A 81 4.10 1.64 -18.88
CA ALA A 81 5.45 1.60 -19.44
C ALA A 81 5.68 0.35 -20.29
N LEU A 82 5.17 -0.81 -19.86
CA LEU A 82 5.33 -2.08 -20.57
C LEU A 82 4.52 -2.09 -21.87
N ASN A 83 3.26 -1.63 -21.85
CA ASN A 83 2.45 -1.52 -23.06
C ASN A 83 3.09 -0.57 -24.06
N ALA A 84 3.48 0.64 -23.63
CA ALA A 84 4.15 1.59 -24.53
C ALA A 84 5.45 1.02 -25.13
N TRP A 85 6.21 0.23 -24.35
CA TRP A 85 7.39 -0.45 -24.87
C TRP A 85 7.02 -1.55 -25.89
N LEU A 86 6.02 -2.39 -25.61
CA LEU A 86 5.55 -3.43 -26.54
C LEU A 86 4.98 -2.84 -27.83
N ASP A 87 4.19 -1.77 -27.73
CA ASP A 87 3.64 -1.02 -28.86
C ASP A 87 4.77 -0.44 -29.73
N SER A 88 5.83 0.08 -29.10
CA SER A 88 7.03 0.56 -29.82
C SER A 88 7.79 -0.55 -30.56
N LYS A 89 7.53 -1.82 -30.22
CA LYS A 89 8.07 -3.01 -30.92
C LYS A 89 7.10 -3.56 -31.97
N GLY A 90 5.92 -2.96 -32.15
CA GLY A 90 4.88 -3.48 -33.04
C GLY A 90 4.29 -4.81 -32.56
N PHE A 91 4.34 -5.08 -31.26
CA PHE A 91 3.75 -6.29 -30.70
C PHE A 91 2.26 -6.05 -30.43
N GLU A 92 1.42 -6.34 -31.43
CA GLU A 92 -0.04 -6.17 -31.33
C GLU A 92 -0.66 -7.15 -30.31
N ASN A 93 -1.57 -6.64 -29.49
CA ASN A 93 -2.43 -7.49 -28.68
C ASN A 93 -3.33 -8.32 -29.61
N LYS A 94 -3.27 -9.64 -29.48
CA LYS A 94 -4.01 -10.58 -30.34
C LYS A 94 -5.54 -10.46 -30.23
N GLU A 95 -6.06 -9.64 -29.33
CA GLU A 95 -7.50 -9.40 -29.16
C GLU A 95 -8.06 -8.44 -30.22
N ASP A 96 -7.24 -7.63 -30.90
CA ASP A 96 -7.70 -6.67 -31.91
C ASP A 96 -7.90 -7.27 -33.31
N LYS A 97 -7.72 -8.60 -33.49
CA LYS A 97 -7.80 -9.26 -34.81
C LYS A 97 -9.18 -9.77 -35.22
N ASP A 98 -10.20 -9.69 -34.36
CA ASP A 98 -11.52 -10.28 -34.65
C ASP A 98 -12.59 -9.30 -35.17
N GLU A 99 -12.32 -7.99 -35.25
CA GLU A 99 -13.31 -7.00 -35.74
C GLU A 99 -13.10 -6.54 -37.20
N SER A 100 -12.30 -7.24 -37.99
CA SER A 100 -12.18 -7.00 -39.44
C SER A 100 -12.49 -8.24 -40.25
N LYS A 101 -13.79 -8.56 -40.36
CA LYS A 101 -14.33 -9.41 -41.43
C LYS A 101 -15.69 -8.92 -41.90
#